data_AF-A0A349W5K8-F1
#
_entry.id   AF-A0A349W5K8-F1
#
_cell.length_a   1.000
_cell.length_b   1.000
_cell.length_c   1.000
_cell.angle_alpha   90.00
_cell.angle_beta   90.00
_cell.angle_gamma   90.00
#
_symmetry.space_group_name_H-M   'P 1'
#
loop_
_entity.id
_entity.type
_entity.pdbx_description
1 polymer ?
#
loop_
_entity_poly.entity_id
_entity_poly.type
_entity_poly.pdbx_seq_one_letter_code
_entity_poly.pdbx_strand_id
1 'polypeptide(L)'
;MSDLKIILNNLDDLSDFESRLIRSLKGNGCIFPITEEEIEQFEACYIKDIQKVASKLPPANEILKRGKLEKKWTINAVADENVVQNMAQAARDGKTLTDSLRQKMLDDRKKSKT
;
A
#
# COMPACT_ATOMS: atom_id res chain seq x y z
N MET A 1 -24.34 7.22 -16.24
CA MET A 1 -23.44 7.66 -17.35
C MET A 1 -24.13 8.76 -18.14
N SER A 2 -24.36 9.92 -17.51
CA SER A 2 -25.17 11.01 -18.11
C SER A 2 -24.39 12.33 -18.22
N ASP A 3 -23.19 12.42 -17.63
CA ASP A 3 -22.51 13.70 -17.44
C ASP A 3 -21.60 14.09 -18.61
N LEU A 4 -21.21 13.15 -19.50
CA LEU A 4 -20.40 13.46 -20.68
C LEU A 4 -21.20 14.12 -21.82
N LYS A 5 -22.54 14.01 -21.82
CA LYS A 5 -23.37 14.65 -22.86
C LYS A 5 -23.53 16.15 -22.68
N ILE A 6 -23.30 16.67 -21.46
CA ILE A 6 -23.51 18.09 -21.15
C ILE A 6 -22.45 18.98 -21.80
N ILE A 7 -21.26 18.45 -22.11
CA ILE A 7 -20.16 19.23 -22.69
C ILE A 7 -20.35 19.43 -24.20
N LEU A 8 -20.95 18.47 -24.92
CA LEU A 8 -21.06 18.50 -26.39
C LEU A 8 -21.95 19.63 -26.93
N ASN A 9 -23.00 20.03 -26.20
CA ASN A 9 -24.02 20.94 -26.74
C ASN A 9 -23.65 22.43 -26.68
N ASN A 10 -22.50 22.80 -26.10
CA ASN A 10 -22.07 24.19 -25.93
C ASN A 10 -20.86 24.58 -26.79
N LEU A 11 -20.38 23.69 -27.68
CA LEU A 11 -19.24 24.00 -28.56
C LEU A 11 -19.64 24.66 -29.88
N ASP A 12 -20.92 24.65 -30.25
CA ASP A 12 -21.38 25.18 -31.53
C ASP A 12 -21.40 26.73 -31.60
N ASP A 13 -21.21 27.40 -30.46
CA ASP A 13 -21.25 28.87 -30.33
C ASP A 13 -19.85 29.48 -30.03
N LEU A 14 -18.79 28.73 -30.33
CA LEU A 14 -17.40 29.15 -30.11
C LEU A 14 -16.90 30.00 -31.29
N SER A 15 -16.10 31.02 -30.97
CA SER A 15 -15.38 31.75 -32.00
C SER A 15 -14.37 30.85 -32.73
N ASP A 16 -14.03 31.22 -33.96
CA ASP A 16 -12.98 30.55 -34.77
C ASP A 16 -11.66 30.40 -34.01
N PHE A 17 -11.32 31.38 -33.18
CA PHE A 17 -10.13 31.35 -32.35
C PHE A 17 -10.21 30.28 -31.25
N GLU A 18 -11.31 30.25 -30.50
CA GLU A 18 -11.50 29.30 -29.41
C GLU A 18 -11.54 27.87 -29.92
N SER A 19 -12.19 27.64 -31.07
CA SER A 19 -12.23 26.33 -31.72
C SER A 19 -10.83 25.84 -32.11
N ARG A 20 -9.98 26.73 -32.65
CA ARG A 20 -8.58 26.41 -32.98
C ARG A 20 -7.73 26.16 -31.74
N LEU A 21 -7.94 26.96 -30.70
CA LEU A 21 -7.23 26.81 -29.42
C LEU A 21 -7.55 25.46 -28.77
N ILE A 22 -8.83 25.10 -28.69
CA ILE A 22 -9.28 23.83 -28.12
C ILE A 22 -8.70 22.65 -28.90
N ARG A 23 -8.73 22.70 -30.24
CA ARG A 23 -8.13 21.66 -31.07
C ARG A 23 -6.63 21.49 -30.79
N SER A 24 -5.91 22.60 -30.67
CA SER A 24 -4.48 22.59 -30.32
C SER A 24 -4.22 22.00 -28.92
N LEU A 25 -5.03 22.38 -27.92
CA LEU A 25 -4.91 21.86 -26.56
C LEU A 25 -5.18 20.36 -26.47
N LYS A 26 -6.13 19.85 -27.27
CA LYS A 26 -6.42 18.42 -27.35
C LYS A 26 -5.31 17.63 -28.04
N GLY A 27 -4.81 18.11 -29.18
CA GLY A 27 -3.68 17.45 -29.87
C GLY A 27 -2.39 17.45 -29.05
N ASN A 28 -2.20 18.45 -28.18
CA ASN A 28 -1.09 18.51 -27.22
C ASN A 28 -1.38 17.78 -25.89
N GLY A 29 -2.51 17.07 -25.77
CA GLY A 29 -2.83 16.31 -24.56
C GLY A 29 -3.09 17.13 -23.30
N CYS A 30 -3.22 18.45 -23.42
CA CYS A 30 -3.61 19.32 -22.30
C CYS A 30 -5.09 19.13 -21.94
N ILE A 31 -5.90 18.73 -22.92
CA ILE A 31 -7.32 18.38 -22.76
C ILE A 31 -7.55 17.04 -23.45
N PHE A 32 -8.51 16.26 -22.95
CA PHE A 32 -8.83 14.95 -23.53
C PHE A 32 -9.38 15.08 -24.96
N PRO A 33 -8.83 14.34 -25.95
CA PRO A 33 -9.40 14.28 -27.29
C PRO A 33 -10.76 13.57 -27.26
N ILE A 34 -11.68 14.00 -28.12
CA ILE A 34 -13.06 13.50 -28.20
C ILE A 34 -13.30 12.81 -29.54
N THR A 35 -12.73 13.33 -30.62
CA THR A 35 -12.87 12.75 -31.96
C THR A 35 -11.67 11.89 -32.33
N GLU A 36 -11.86 10.97 -33.27
CA GLU A 36 -10.81 10.07 -33.75
C GLU A 36 -9.63 10.84 -34.37
N GLU A 37 -9.92 11.92 -35.12
CA GLU A 37 -8.90 12.82 -35.69
C GLU A 37 -8.05 13.50 -34.60
N GLU A 38 -8.65 13.88 -33.47
CA GLU A 38 -7.92 14.47 -32.33
C GLU A 38 -7.05 13.43 -31.62
N ILE A 39 -7.50 12.17 -31.56
CA ILE A 39 -6.73 11.05 -31.02
C ILE A 39 -5.50 10.79 -31.89
N GLU A 40 -5.66 10.73 -33.21
CA GLU A 40 -4.54 10.53 -34.14
C GLU A 40 -3.49 11.65 -34.03
N GLN A 41 -3.94 12.91 -33.92
CA GLN A 41 -3.04 14.04 -33.71
C GLN A 41 -2.27 13.94 -32.39
N PHE A 42 -2.95 13.57 -31.31
CA PHE A 42 -2.34 13.34 -30.02
C PHE A 42 -1.30 12.20 -30.08
N GLU A 43 -1.67 11.05 -30.65
CA GLU A 43 -0.77 9.92 -30.79
C GLU A 43 0.45 10.26 -31.65
N ALA A 44 0.30 11.05 -32.71
CA ALA A 44 1.41 11.52 -33.53
C ALA A 44 2.38 12.42 -32.74
N CYS A 45 1.87 13.34 -31.92
CA CYS A 45 2.68 14.21 -31.07
C CYS A 45 3.45 13.45 -29.99
N TYR A 46 2.84 12.41 -29.41
CA TYR A 46 3.39 11.68 -28.26
C TYR A 46 3.85 10.27 -28.60
N ILE A 47 4.06 9.94 -29.88
CA ILE A 47 4.38 8.57 -30.34
C ILE A 47 5.64 7.98 -29.68
N LYS A 48 6.55 8.84 -29.23
CA LYS A 48 7.80 8.47 -28.55
C LYS A 48 7.59 8.17 -27.05
N ASP A 49 6.59 8.80 -26.45
CA ASP A 49 6.30 8.72 -25.01
C ASP A 49 5.19 7.69 -24.73
N ILE A 50 4.32 7.44 -25.70
CA ILE A 50 3.34 6.35 -25.67
C ILE A 50 4.12 5.03 -25.73
N GLN A 51 4.36 4.44 -24.56
CA GLN A 51 4.94 3.11 -24.47
C GLN A 51 4.02 2.14 -25.20
N LYS A 52 4.55 1.53 -26.27
CA LYS A 52 3.88 0.43 -26.94
C LYS A 52 3.58 -0.64 -25.89
N VAL A 53 2.30 -0.96 -25.74
CA VAL A 53 1.86 -2.08 -24.91
C VAL A 53 2.65 -3.30 -25.35
N ALA A 54 3.29 -3.99 -24.39
CA ALA A 54 4.06 -5.18 -24.68
C ALA A 54 3.18 -6.16 -25.46
N SER A 55 3.70 -6.64 -26.60
CA SER A 55 2.98 -7.54 -27.51
C SER A 55 2.55 -8.86 -26.85
N LYS A 56 3.11 -9.17 -25.68
CA LYS A 56 2.65 -10.24 -24.81
C LYS A 56 2.36 -9.67 -23.43
N LEU A 57 1.07 -9.56 -23.10
CA LEU A 57 0.67 -9.43 -21.71
C LEU A 57 1.02 -10.76 -21.00
N PRO A 58 1.72 -10.73 -19.87
CA PRO A 58 1.89 -11.92 -19.05
C PRO A 58 0.50 -12.45 -18.62
N PRO A 59 0.34 -13.77 -18.48
CA PRO A 59 -0.93 -14.35 -18.11
C PRO A 59 -1.42 -13.80 -16.76
N ALA A 60 -2.74 -13.71 -16.59
CA ALA A 60 -3.37 -13.02 -15.45
C ALA A 60 -2.87 -13.53 -14.09
N ASN A 61 -2.56 -14.82 -13.99
CA ASN A 61 -1.99 -15.44 -12.80
C ASN A 61 -0.61 -14.87 -12.41
N GLU A 62 0.24 -14.49 -13.37
CA GLU A 62 1.54 -13.88 -13.11
C GLU A 62 1.41 -12.42 -12.67
N ILE A 63 0.47 -11.68 -13.25
CA ILE A 63 0.17 -10.29 -12.85
C ILE A 63 -0.29 -10.26 -11.39
N LEU A 64 -1.22 -11.15 -11.02
CA LEU A 64 -1.73 -11.25 -9.65
C LEU A 64 -0.67 -11.66 -8.63
N LYS A 65 0.32 -12.47 -9.04
CA LYS A 65 1.44 -12.87 -8.17
C LYS A 65 2.36 -11.71 -7.83
N ARG A 66 2.59 -10.74 -8.72
CA ARG A 66 3.45 -9.56 -8.45
C ARG A 66 2.93 -8.70 -7.29
N GLY A 67 1.62 -8.68 -7.07
CA GLY A 67 1.00 -7.94 -5.96
C GLY A 67 1.04 -8.66 -4.61
N LYS A 68 1.47 -9.92 -4.55
CA LYS A 68 1.59 -10.65 -3.28
C LYS A 68 2.88 -10.28 -2.56
N LEU A 69 2.74 -9.47 -1.52
CA LEU A 69 3.78 -9.30 -0.50
C LEU A 69 3.77 -10.52 0.44
N GLU A 70 4.84 -11.33 0.40
CA GLU A 70 5.06 -12.34 1.43
C GLU A 70 5.39 -11.64 2.76
N LYS A 71 4.44 -11.66 3.70
CA LYS A 71 4.70 -11.24 5.08
C LYS A 71 5.60 -12.27 5.76
N LYS A 72 6.91 -12.09 5.67
CA LYS A 72 7.88 -12.82 6.50
C LYS A 72 7.87 -12.22 7.91
N TRP A 73 7.07 -12.78 8.80
CA TRP A 73 7.17 -12.48 10.23
C TRP A 73 8.36 -13.25 10.81
N THR A 74 9.54 -12.63 10.79
CA THR A 74 10.66 -13.08 11.64
C THR A 74 10.44 -12.52 13.04
N ILE A 75 9.82 -13.32 13.91
CA ILE A 75 9.86 -13.07 15.36
C ILE A 75 11.21 -13.57 15.84
N ASN A 76 12.23 -12.72 15.75
CA ASN A 76 13.49 -12.96 16.44
C ASN A 76 13.25 -12.65 17.91
N ALA A 77 12.85 -13.66 18.68
CA ALA A 77 12.90 -13.57 20.13
C ALA A 77 14.37 -13.48 20.53
N VAL A 78 14.84 -12.26 20.81
CA VAL A 78 16.12 -12.05 21.49
C VAL A 78 15.90 -12.50 22.93
N ALA A 79 15.99 -13.80 23.15
CA ALA A 79 16.11 -14.35 24.49
C ALA A 79 17.54 -14.05 24.94
N ASP A 80 17.69 -13.12 25.88
CA ASP A 80 18.95 -12.86 26.57
C ASP A 80 19.42 -14.17 27.21
N GLU A 81 20.59 -14.67 26.78
CA GLU A 81 21.14 -15.96 27.23
C GLU A 81 21.28 -16.02 28.76
N ASN A 82 21.49 -14.86 29.41
CA ASN A 82 21.55 -14.75 30.86
C ASN A 82 20.21 -15.09 31.53
N VAL A 83 19.08 -14.70 30.91
CA VAL A 83 17.74 -14.99 31.44
C VAL A 83 17.44 -16.48 31.35
N VAL A 84 17.83 -17.13 30.24
CA VAL A 84 17.65 -18.57 30.03
C VAL A 84 18.51 -19.37 31.02
N GLN A 85 19.76 -18.97 31.25
CA GLN A 85 20.65 -19.61 32.22
C GLN A 85 20.14 -19.44 33.66
N ASN A 86 19.68 -18.25 34.03
CA ASN A 86 19.13 -17.98 35.36
C ASN A 86 17.86 -18.80 35.64
N MET A 87 16.97 -18.97 34.65
CA MET A 87 15.80 -19.83 34.78
C MET A 87 16.17 -21.30 34.94
N ALA A 88 17.16 -21.78 34.17
CA ALA A 88 17.63 -23.16 34.26
C ALA A 88 18.31 -23.45 35.61
N GLN A 89 19.02 -22.46 36.18
CA GLN A 89 19.65 -22.59 37.50
C GLN A 89 18.64 -22.54 38.63
N ALA A 90 17.63 -21.65 38.57
CA ALA A 90 16.55 -21.59 39.56
C ALA A 90 15.72 -22.88 39.61
N ALA A 91 15.54 -23.56 38.47
CA ALA A 91 14.86 -24.86 38.41
C ALA A 91 15.69 -26.01 39.00
N ARG A 92 17.03 -25.92 38.94
CA ARG A 92 17.95 -26.92 39.49
C ARG A 92 18.22 -26.72 40.98
N ASP A 93 18.45 -25.49 41.40
CA ASP A 93 18.69 -25.10 42.79
C ASP A 93 17.37 -24.90 43.55
N GLY A 94 16.41 -25.81 43.37
CA GLY A 94 15.10 -25.82 44.03
C GLY A 94 15.21 -25.89 45.56
N LYS A 95 15.74 -24.84 46.18
CA LYS A 95 15.81 -24.66 47.62
C LYS A 95 14.39 -24.41 48.08
N THR A 96 13.98 -25.21 49.05
CA THR A 96 12.78 -24.96 49.85
C THR A 96 12.78 -23.50 50.28
N LEU A 97 11.70 -22.76 49.98
CA LEU A 97 11.55 -21.37 50.41
C LEU A 97 11.94 -21.24 51.88
N THR A 98 12.86 -20.33 52.19
CA THR A 98 13.22 -20.01 53.57
C THR A 98 11.99 -19.53 54.33
N ASP A 99 11.88 -19.90 55.61
CA ASP A 99 10.69 -19.62 56.42
C ASP A 99 10.39 -18.11 56.52
N SER A 100 11.44 -17.28 56.47
CA SER A 100 11.33 -15.82 56.42
C SER A 100 10.64 -15.32 55.15
N LEU A 101 10.95 -15.90 53.98
CA LEU A 101 10.33 -15.55 52.72
C LEU A 101 8.88 -16.03 52.67
N ARG A 102 8.59 -17.21 53.24
CA ARG A 102 7.23 -17.74 53.35
C ARG A 102 6.33 -16.85 54.22
N GLN A 103 6.84 -16.36 55.36
CA GLN A 103 6.10 -15.41 56.20
C GLN A 103 5.82 -14.10 55.47
N LYS A 104 6.82 -13.53 54.79
CA LYS A 104 6.64 -12.29 54.02
C LYS A 104 5.56 -12.41 52.94
N MET A 105 5.54 -13.53 52.21
CA MET A 105 4.51 -13.80 51.21
C MET A 105 3.09 -13.94 51.81
N LEU A 106 2.97 -14.50 53.02
CA LEU A 106 1.68 -14.60 53.71
C LEU A 106 1.19 -13.23 54.17
N ASP A 107 2.08 -12.38 54.67
CA ASP A 107 1.73 -11.02 55.11
C ASP A 107 1.33 -10.13 53.92
N ASP A 108 2.03 -10.22 52.80
CA ASP A 108 1.67 -9.50 51.57
C ASP A 108 0.30 -9.96 51.04
N ARG A 109 0.01 -11.27 51.11
CA ARG A 109 -1.31 -11.82 50.72
C ARG A 109 -2.44 -11.35 51.63
N LYS A 110 -2.17 -11.15 52.92
CA LYS A 110 -3.17 -10.59 53.86
C LYS A 110 -3.41 -9.12 53.58
N LYS A 111 -2.34 -8.34 53.33
CA LYS A 111 -2.44 -6.92 52.99
C LYS A 111 -3.12 -6.65 51.65
N SER A 112 -3.02 -7.55 50.68
CA SER A 112 -3.70 -7.37 49.38
C SER A 112 -5.21 -7.64 49.43
N LYS A 113 -5.74 -8.15 50.55
CA LYS A 113 -7.16 -8.46 50.74
C LYS A 113 -7.88 -7.45 51.62
N THR A 114 -7.16 -6.48 52.16
CA THR A 114 -7.65 -5.21 52.71
C THR A 114 -7.60 -4.16 51.63
#